data_AF-A0AAE5CQZ9-F1
#
_entry.id   AF-A0AAE5CQZ9-F1
#
_cell.length_a   1.000
_cell.length_b   1.000
_cell.length_c   1.000
_cell.angle_alpha   90.00
_cell.angle_beta   90.00
_cell.angle_gamma   90.00
#
_symmetry.space_group_name_H-M   'P 1'
#
loop_
_entity.id
_entity.type
_entity.pdbx_description
1 polymer ?
#
loop_
_entity_poly.entity_id
_entity_poly.type
_entity_poly.pdbx_seq_one_letter_code
_entity_poly.pdbx_strand_id
1 'polypeptide(L)'
;MEYAYKGGRIGRFSSLLGSLLNVKPIAYIQDGEYVIVNKARSMKQVVAGMVDFVVDKFGQSKVRVAVGHTQALDYAKMLLEQAMSRLNVSDEPVLFEIGPVVGAYAGPGAVGISVHPVEY
;
A
#
# COMPACT_ATOMS: atom_id res chain seq x y z
N MET A 1 21.96 -2.08 -2.12
CA MET A 1 21.03 -3.00 -2.82
C MET A 1 21.21 -4.47 -2.44
N GLU A 2 22.16 -4.85 -1.58
CA GLU A 2 22.51 -6.25 -1.34
C GLU A 2 21.60 -6.99 -0.33
N TYR A 3 20.89 -6.27 0.56
CA TYR A 3 20.12 -6.90 1.65
C TYR A 3 18.67 -7.27 1.28
N ALA A 4 18.03 -6.52 0.38
CA ALA A 4 16.69 -6.83 -0.13
C ALA A 4 16.70 -7.98 -1.16
N TYR A 5 17.76 -8.06 -1.97
CA TYR A 5 17.95 -9.12 -2.97
C TYR A 5 18.17 -10.50 -2.32
N LYS A 6 18.89 -10.56 -1.19
CA LYS A 6 19.14 -11.82 -0.45
C LYS A 6 17.91 -12.39 0.26
N GLY A 7 16.85 -11.60 0.45
CA GLY A 7 15.61 -12.05 1.10
C GLY A 7 14.64 -12.84 0.21
N GLY A 8 14.89 -12.95 -1.11
CA GLY A 8 14.07 -13.71 -2.08
C GLY A 8 12.67 -13.15 -2.38
N ARG A 9 12.05 -12.47 -1.41
CA ARG A 9 10.68 -11.92 -1.43
C ARG A 9 10.49 -10.76 -2.41
N ILE A 10 11.55 -9.99 -2.66
CA ILE A 10 11.54 -8.80 -3.53
C ILE A 10 11.88 -9.15 -4.98
N GLY A 11 12.72 -10.17 -5.21
CA GLY A 11 13.11 -10.61 -6.56
C GLY A 11 11.90 -11.04 -7.40
N ARG A 12 10.92 -11.72 -6.78
CA ARG A 12 9.65 -12.07 -7.44
C ARG A 12 8.85 -10.82 -7.84
N PHE A 13 8.71 -9.84 -6.94
CA PHE A 13 8.00 -8.60 -7.26
C PHE A 13 8.68 -7.80 -8.39
N SER A 14 10.01 -7.71 -8.37
CA SER A 14 10.78 -7.06 -9.45
C SER A 14 10.59 -7.74 -10.81
N SER A 15 10.50 -9.08 -10.87
CA SER A 15 10.19 -9.80 -12.12
C SER A 15 8.78 -9.52 -12.65
N LEU A 16 7.80 -9.33 -11.76
CA LEU A 16 6.43 -9.00 -12.13
C LEU A 16 6.33 -7.58 -12.70
N LEU A 17 7.05 -6.60 -12.13
CA LEU A 17 7.06 -5.21 -12.62
C LEU A 17 7.54 -5.09 -14.07
N GLY A 18 8.50 -5.90 -14.51
CA GLY A 18 8.99 -5.90 -15.90
C GLY A 18 7.90 -6.25 -16.94
N SER A 19 6.87 -7.01 -16.55
CA SER A 19 5.76 -7.40 -17.42
C SER A 19 4.57 -6.42 -17.40
N LEU A 20 4.58 -5.42 -16.52
CA LEU A 20 3.43 -4.56 -16.20
C LEU A 20 3.58 -3.12 -16.70
N LEU A 21 4.33 -2.90 -17.78
CA LEU A 21 4.70 -1.58 -18.32
C LEU A 21 3.56 -0.57 -18.54
N ASN A 22 2.30 -1.01 -18.63
CA ASN A 22 1.14 -0.15 -18.93
C ASN A 22 0.09 -0.06 -17.82
N VAL A 23 0.34 -0.67 -16.66
CA VAL A 23 -0.60 -0.70 -15.54
C VAL A 23 0.13 -0.53 -14.21
N LYS A 24 -0.54 0.09 -13.25
CA LYS A 24 -0.07 0.29 -11.90
C LYS A 24 -0.55 -0.88 -11.04
N PRO A 25 0.33 -1.77 -10.54
CA PRO A 25 -0.09 -2.87 -9.70
C PRO A 25 -0.53 -2.35 -8.32
N ILE A 26 -1.58 -2.97 -7.79
CA ILE A 26 -1.93 -2.92 -6.37
C ILE A 26 -1.51 -4.26 -5.78
N ALA A 27 -0.63 -4.23 -4.78
CA ALA A 27 -0.12 -5.43 -4.14
C ALA A 27 -0.19 -5.30 -2.63
N TYR A 28 -0.29 -6.44 -1.95
CA TYR A 28 -0.20 -6.52 -0.50
C TYR A 28 0.81 -7.60 -0.11
N ILE A 29 1.23 -7.56 1.16
CA ILE A 29 2.17 -8.54 1.69
C ILE A 29 1.37 -9.66 2.37
N GLN A 30 1.57 -10.89 1.92
CA GLN A 30 1.06 -12.12 2.52
C GLN A 30 2.24 -13.05 2.80
N ASP A 31 2.41 -13.52 4.03
CA ASP A 31 3.49 -14.42 4.44
C ASP A 31 4.90 -13.93 4.05
N GLY A 32 5.07 -12.60 4.04
CA GLY A 32 6.31 -11.93 3.66
C GLY A 32 6.53 -11.80 2.14
N GLU A 33 5.61 -12.25 1.30
CA GLU A 33 5.67 -12.12 -0.16
C GLU A 33 4.67 -11.09 -0.69
N TYR A 34 5.04 -10.39 -1.76
CA TYR A 34 4.14 -9.47 -2.46
C TYR A 34 3.19 -10.26 -3.36
N VAL A 35 1.89 -10.08 -3.13
CA VAL A 35 0.81 -10.65 -3.95
C VAL A 35 0.08 -9.50 -4.64
N ILE A 36 -0.04 -9.58 -5.97
CA ILE A 36 -0.82 -8.62 -6.75
C ILE A 36 -2.30 -8.94 -6.57
N VAL A 37 -3.05 -7.98 -6.05
CA VAL A 37 -4.50 -8.12 -5.84
C VAL A 37 -5.32 -7.42 -6.92
N ASN A 38 -4.76 -6.40 -7.55
CA ASN A 38 -5.43 -5.68 -8.63
C ASN A 38 -4.43 -4.92 -9.51
N LYS A 39 -4.90 -4.41 -10.66
CA LYS A 39 -4.14 -3.60 -11.61
C LYS A 39 -5.00 -2.40 -12.03
N ALA A 40 -4.45 -1.21 -11.96
CA ALA A 40 -5.13 0.03 -12.30
C ALA A 40 -4.39 0.81 -13.39
N ARG A 41 -5.07 1.76 -14.05
CA ARG A 41 -4.43 2.61 -15.08
C ARG A 41 -4.12 4.02 -14.56
N SER A 42 -4.84 4.48 -13.55
CA SER A 42 -4.61 5.79 -12.90
C SER A 42 -4.34 5.65 -11.41
N MET A 43 -3.67 6.64 -10.81
CA MET A 43 -3.43 6.65 -9.36
C MET A 43 -4.73 6.77 -8.54
N LYS A 44 -5.76 7.43 -9.06
CA LYS A 44 -7.08 7.47 -8.41
C LYS A 44 -7.71 6.07 -8.30
N GLN A 45 -7.58 5.26 -9.35
CA GLN A 45 -8.00 3.86 -9.33
C GLN A 45 -7.13 3.00 -8.41
N VAL A 46 -5.82 3.28 -8.32
CA VAL A 46 -4.92 2.63 -7.35
C VAL A 46 -5.42 2.88 -5.92
N VAL A 47 -5.71 4.14 -5.59
CA VAL A 47 -6.24 4.55 -4.28
C VAL A 47 -7.56 3.84 -3.98
N ALA A 48 -8.54 3.92 -4.88
CA ALA A 48 -9.84 3.27 -4.69
C ALA A 48 -9.69 1.76 -4.49
N GLY A 49 -8.85 1.09 -5.30
CA GLY A 49 -8.62 -0.35 -5.20
C GLY A 49 -7.92 -0.77 -3.91
N MET A 50 -7.04 0.06 -3.35
CA MET A 50 -6.47 -0.20 -2.01
C MET A 50 -7.52 -0.09 -0.92
N VAL A 51 -8.39 0.93 -0.99
CA VAL A 51 -9.48 1.13 -0.02
C VAL A 51 -10.47 -0.03 -0.08
N ASP A 52 -10.89 -0.44 -1.28
CA ASP A 52 -11.77 -1.59 -1.47
C ASP A 52 -11.17 -2.86 -0.87
N PHE A 53 -9.88 -3.11 -1.13
CA PHE A 53 -9.17 -4.28 -0.59
C PHE A 53 -9.13 -4.30 0.95
N VAL A 54 -8.83 -3.17 1.60
CA VAL A 54 -8.80 -3.14 3.07
C VAL A 54 -10.20 -3.17 3.69
N VAL A 55 -11.20 -2.57 3.05
CA VAL A 55 -12.59 -2.62 3.54
C VAL A 55 -13.12 -4.05 3.47
N ASP A 56 -12.86 -4.77 2.37
CA ASP A 56 -13.22 -6.19 2.24
C ASP A 56 -12.55 -7.04 3.32
N LYS A 57 -11.27 -6.77 3.62
CA LYS A 57 -10.49 -7.55 4.58
C LYS A 57 -10.87 -7.30 6.05
N PHE A 58 -11.20 -6.07 6.42
CA PHE A 58 -11.41 -5.69 7.82
C PHE A 58 -12.89 -5.46 8.18
N GLY A 59 -13.76 -5.24 7.20
CA GLY A 59 -15.19 -5.01 7.41
C GLY A 59 -15.46 -3.86 8.39
N GLN A 60 -16.26 -4.14 9.42
CA GLN A 60 -16.65 -3.18 10.46
C GLN A 60 -15.75 -3.22 11.71
N SER A 61 -14.67 -4.01 11.67
CA SER A 61 -13.73 -4.14 12.78
C SER A 61 -13.15 -2.78 13.14
N LYS A 62 -12.96 -2.53 14.43
CA LYS A 62 -12.27 -1.34 14.90
C LYS A 62 -10.77 -1.46 14.56
N VAL A 63 -10.21 -0.49 13.83
CA VAL A 63 -8.84 -0.58 13.29
C VAL A 63 -7.99 0.66 13.57
N ARG A 64 -6.67 0.50 13.45
CA ARG A 64 -5.68 1.57 13.32
C ARG A 64 -5.19 1.64 11.89
N VAL A 65 -4.90 2.85 11.42
CA VAL A 65 -4.51 3.12 10.03
C VAL A 65 -3.21 3.92 9.98
N ALA A 66 -2.31 3.51 9.11
CA ALA A 66 -1.13 4.29 8.74
C ALA A 66 -1.00 4.35 7.21
N VAL A 67 -0.69 5.52 6.67
CA VAL A 67 -0.48 5.77 5.25
C VAL A 67 0.93 6.29 5.02
N GLY A 68 1.67 5.61 4.13
CA GLY A 68 3.01 5.99 3.74
C GLY A 68 3.07 6.39 2.27
N HIS A 69 3.95 7.33 1.91
CA HIS A 69 4.18 7.72 0.52
C HIS A 69 5.62 8.05 0.19
N THR A 70 5.96 8.06 -1.10
CA THR A 70 7.25 8.54 -1.63
C THR A 70 6.99 9.70 -2.59
N GLN A 71 7.20 10.95 -2.18
CA GLN A 71 6.90 12.13 -3.02
C GLN A 71 5.47 12.13 -3.62
N ALA A 72 4.47 11.62 -2.90
CA ALA A 72 3.10 11.44 -3.40
C ALA A 72 2.03 11.86 -2.38
N LEU A 73 2.29 12.95 -1.67
CA LEU A 73 1.49 13.42 -0.53
C LEU A 73 0.00 13.57 -0.86
N ASP A 74 -0.35 14.09 -2.04
CA ASP A 74 -1.75 14.31 -2.43
C ASP A 74 -2.52 12.99 -2.58
N TYR A 75 -1.89 11.98 -3.20
CA TYR A 75 -2.48 10.65 -3.30
C TYR A 75 -2.57 9.96 -1.94
N ALA A 76 -1.61 10.22 -1.06
CA ALA A 76 -1.59 9.68 0.30
C ALA A 76 -2.72 10.27 1.16
N LYS A 77 -2.94 11.60 1.07
CA LYS A 77 -4.07 12.28 1.72
C LYS A 77 -5.42 11.76 1.21
N MET A 78 -5.56 11.61 -0.10
CA MET A 78 -6.77 11.05 -0.71
C MET A 78 -7.03 9.61 -0.27
N LEU A 79 -5.98 8.78 -0.20
CA LEU A 79 -6.08 7.41 0.33
C LEU A 79 -6.55 7.40 1.77
N LEU A 80 -5.95 8.25 2.60
CA LEU A 80 -6.31 8.35 4.00
C LEU A 80 -7.77 8.80 4.18
N GLU A 81 -8.17 9.87 3.50
CA GLU A 81 -9.55 10.38 3.54
C GLU A 81 -10.58 9.31 3.15
N GLN A 82 -10.34 8.61 2.04
CA GLN A 82 -11.25 7.55 1.58
C GLN A 82 -11.29 6.37 2.57
N ALA A 83 -10.14 5.96 3.12
CA ALA A 83 -10.10 4.90 4.12
C ALA A 83 -10.85 5.28 5.40
N MET A 84 -10.63 6.49 5.94
CA MET A 84 -11.29 7.00 7.13
C MET A 84 -12.81 7.09 6.97
N SER A 85 -13.31 7.38 5.76
CA SER A 85 -14.75 7.42 5.49
C SER A 85 -15.43 6.06 5.43
N ARG A 86 -14.66 4.96 5.30
CA ARG A 86 -15.19 3.61 5.06
C ARG A 86 -14.79 2.57 6.11
N LEU A 87 -13.82 2.87 6.96
CA LEU A 87 -13.34 2.02 8.04
C LEU A 87 -13.72 2.59 9.41
N ASN A 88 -13.92 1.70 10.39
CA ASN A 88 -14.12 2.08 11.78
C ASN A 88 -12.78 2.38 12.47
N VAL A 89 -12.21 3.56 12.22
CA VAL A 89 -10.87 3.93 12.70
C VAL A 89 -10.91 4.44 14.14
N SER A 90 -10.04 3.89 14.98
CA SER A 90 -10.03 4.08 16.43
C SER A 90 -9.27 5.31 16.94
N ASP A 91 -8.12 5.57 16.34
CA ASP A 91 -7.13 6.54 16.77
C ASP A 91 -6.84 7.50 15.60
N GLU A 92 -6.15 8.61 15.87
CA GLU A 92 -5.68 9.49 14.82
C GLU A 92 -4.75 8.72 13.86
N PRO A 93 -5.04 8.69 12.55
CA PRO A 93 -4.24 7.94 11.60
C PRO A 93 -2.88 8.61 11.38
N VAL A 94 -1.87 7.80 11.10
CA VAL A 94 -0.52 8.30 10.81
C VAL A 94 -0.34 8.49 9.32
N LEU A 95 0.14 9.66 8.90
CA LEU A 95 0.56 9.95 7.54
C LEU A 95 2.05 10.33 7.53
N PHE A 96 2.86 9.66 6.71
CA PHE A 96 4.30 9.90 6.69
C PHE A 96 4.95 9.70 5.32
N GLU A 97 6.09 10.35 5.12
CA GLU A 97 6.95 10.07 3.99
C GLU A 97 7.86 8.87 4.28
N ILE A 98 7.89 7.93 3.34
CA ILE A 98 8.68 6.72 3.42
C ILE A 98 10.15 7.06 3.16
N GLY A 99 11.00 6.63 4.10
CA GLY A 99 12.44 6.86 4.02
C GLY A 99 13.13 6.20 2.82
N PRO A 100 14.37 6.63 2.51
CA PRO A 100 15.07 6.30 1.26
C PRO A 100 15.34 4.80 1.07
N VAL A 101 15.46 4.03 2.16
CA VAL A 101 15.70 2.58 2.07
C VAL A 101 14.53 1.87 1.41
N VAL A 102 13.29 2.19 1.79
CA VAL A 102 12.09 1.60 1.18
C VAL A 102 11.74 2.34 -0.12
N GLY A 103 11.92 3.66 -0.15
CA GLY A 103 11.66 4.50 -1.32
C GLY A 103 12.51 4.14 -2.55
N ALA A 104 13.75 3.70 -2.35
CA ALA A 104 14.62 3.26 -3.45
C ALA A 104 14.05 2.06 -4.25
N TYR A 105 13.17 1.25 -3.63
CA TYR A 105 12.55 0.10 -4.28
C TYR A 105 11.15 0.41 -4.82
N ALA A 106 10.37 1.23 -4.11
CA ALA A 106 9.03 1.62 -4.55
C ALA A 106 9.08 2.65 -5.70
N GLY A 107 10.16 3.43 -5.78
CA GLY A 107 10.28 4.57 -6.69
C GLY A 107 9.40 5.76 -6.25
N PRO A 108 9.62 6.96 -6.82
CA PRO A 108 8.78 8.12 -6.53
C PRO A 108 7.35 7.89 -7.02
N GLY A 109 6.38 8.50 -6.34
CA GLY A 109 4.95 8.39 -6.69
C GLY A 109 4.20 7.24 -6.02
N ALA A 110 4.86 6.37 -5.26
CA ALA A 110 4.21 5.28 -4.55
C ALA A 110 3.44 5.75 -3.30
N VAL A 111 2.35 5.04 -2.99
CA VAL A 111 1.52 5.21 -1.80
C VAL A 111 1.15 3.82 -1.27
N GLY A 112 0.96 3.70 0.04
CA GLY A 112 0.54 2.47 0.67
C GLY A 112 -0.25 2.71 1.95
N ILE A 113 -1.11 1.76 2.30
CA ILE A 113 -1.91 1.77 3.52
C ILE A 113 -1.61 0.51 4.34
N SER A 114 -1.46 0.69 5.65
CA SER A 114 -1.39 -0.39 6.63
C SER A 114 -2.59 -0.27 7.57
N VAL A 115 -3.25 -1.40 7.82
CA VAL A 115 -4.44 -1.48 8.67
C VAL A 115 -4.23 -2.63 9.66
N HIS A 116 -4.52 -2.37 10.94
CA HIS A 116 -4.37 -3.34 12.02
C HIS A 116 -5.59 -3.30 12.95
N PRO A 117 -6.21 -4.44 13.33
CA PRO A 117 -7.32 -4.47 14.28
C PRO A 117 -6.91 -3.96 15.66
N VAL A 118 -7.81 -3.28 16.38
CA VAL A 118 -7.49 -2.83 17.76
C VAL A 118 -7.48 -3.99 18.76
N GLU A 119 -8.25 -5.04 18.49
CA GLU A 119 -8.42 -6.21 19.35
C GLU A 119 -8.30 -7.49 18.49
N TYR A 120 -7.79 -8.58 19.10
CA TYR A 120 -7.59 -9.90 18.46
C TYR A 120 -8.71 -10.87 18.84
#